data_AF-A0A3D5QDA1-F1
#
_entry.id   AF-A0A3D5QDA1-F1
#
_cell.length_a   1.000
_cell.length_b   1.000
_cell.length_c   1.000
_cell.angle_alpha   90.00
_cell.angle_beta   90.00
_cell.angle_gamma   90.00
#
_symmetry.space_group_name_H-M   'P 1'
#
loop_
_entity.id
_entity.type
_entity.pdbx_description
1 polymer ?
#
loop_
_entity_poly.entity_id
_entity_poly.type
_entity_poly.pdbx_seq_one_letter_code
_entity_poly.pdbx_strand_id
1 'polypeptide(L)' 'EARGALKNILVDKIFGESGSSVVIEEYLNGEEASYLAFTDGNTILPLQSSQDHKPVF' A
#
# COMPACT_ATOMS: atom_id res chain seq x y z
N GLU A 1 16.04 10.69 1.65
CA GLU A 1 14.57 10.69 1.74
C GLU A 1 14.02 9.57 2.63
N ALA A 2 14.27 8.29 2.32
CA ALA A 2 13.76 7.13 3.08
C ALA A 2 14.01 7.19 4.61
N ARG A 3 15.21 7.58 5.06
CA ARG A 3 15.49 7.74 6.50
C ARG A 3 14.63 8.81 7.19
N GLY A 4 14.28 9.88 6.46
CA GLY A 4 13.39 10.93 6.97
C GLY A 4 11.96 10.41 7.09
N ALA A 5 11.46 9.69 6.08
CA ALA A 5 10.16 9.04 6.13
C ALA A 5 10.06 8.05 7.30
N LEU A 6 11.09 7.22 7.51
CA LEU A 6 11.16 6.30 8.64
C LEU A 6 11.14 7.02 9.99
N LYS A 7 11.86 8.13 10.13
CA LYS A 7 11.82 8.94 11.36
C LYS A 7 10.40 9.48 11.60
N ASN A 8 9.77 10.05 10.57
CA ASN A 8 8.43 10.61 10.69
C ASN A 8 7.41 9.53 11.12
N ILE A 9 7.50 8.34 10.54
CA ILE A 9 6.57 7.23 10.80
C ILE A 9 6.82 6.61 12.19
N LEU A 10 8.07 6.24 12.49
CA LEU A 10 8.40 5.41 13.66
C LEU A 10 8.72 6.22 14.93
N VAL A 11 9.32 7.41 14.77
CA VAL A 11 9.78 8.25 15.90
C VAL A 11 8.79 9.37 16.17
N ASP A 12 8.47 10.15 15.14
CA ASP A 12 7.56 11.28 15.27
C ASP A 12 6.08 10.82 15.28
N LYS A 13 5.82 9.52 15.06
CA LYS A 13 4.54 8.81 15.20
C LYS A 13 3.36 9.51 14.51
N ILE A 14 3.56 9.98 13.29
CA ILE A 14 2.52 10.71 12.53
C ILE A 14 1.24 9.90 12.28
N PHE A 15 1.33 8.55 12.31
CA PHE A 15 0.20 7.63 12.16
C PHE A 15 -0.21 6.96 13.49
N GLY A 16 0.28 7.46 14.63
CA GLY A 16 0.04 6.85 15.93
C GLY A 16 0.55 5.41 16.01
N GLU A 17 -0.23 4.52 16.64
CA GLU A 17 0.15 3.10 16.79
C GLU A 17 0.12 2.32 15.46
N SER A 18 -0.70 2.76 14.49
CA SER A 18 -0.81 2.13 13.17
C SER A 18 0.49 2.19 12.36
N GLY A 19 1.39 3.12 12.68
CA GLY A 19 2.71 3.28 12.04
C GLY A 19 3.87 2.63 12.81
N SER A 20 3.60 1.76 13.78
CA SER A 20 4.63 1.18 14.67
C SER A 20 5.58 0.18 14.00
N SER A 21 5.24 -0.30 12.80
CA SER A 21 6.08 -1.22 12.02
C SER A 21 6.09 -0.80 10.55
N VAL A 22 7.19 -1.13 9.88
CA VAL A 22 7.40 -0.86 8.46
C VAL A 22 8.10 -2.05 7.82
N VAL A 23 7.79 -2.31 6.55
CA VAL A 23 8.48 -3.32 5.73
C VAL A 23 9.28 -2.58 4.67
N ILE A 24 10.52 -3.00 4.45
CA ILE A 24 11.41 -2.45 3.41
C ILE A 24 11.56 -3.53 2.35
N GLU A 25 11.21 -3.19 1.11
CA GLU A 25 11.24 -4.09 -0.04
C GLU A 25 12.06 -3.49 -1.17
N GLU A 26 12.47 -4.33 -2.12
CA GLU A 26 13.18 -3.88 -3.31
C GLU A 26 12.25 -3.08 -4.24
N TYR A 27 12.78 -2.03 -4.85
CA TYR A 27 12.03 -1.24 -5.81
C TYR A 27 11.83 -2.01 -7.11
N LEU A 28 10.58 -2.20 -7.51
CA LEU A 28 10.21 -2.85 -8.76
C LEU A 28 9.95 -1.80 -9.85
N ASN A 29 10.49 -2.04 -11.05
CA ASN A 29 10.25 -1.23 -12.24
C ASN A 29 9.28 -1.94 -13.17
N GLY A 30 8.35 -1.21 -13.79
CA GLY A 30 7.39 -1.78 -14.73
C GLY A 30 6.05 -1.07 -14.69
N GLU A 31 5.07 -1.63 -15.40
CA GLU A 31 3.68 -1.17 -15.35
C GLU A 31 2.98 -1.73 -14.11
N GLU A 32 2.31 -0.86 -13.36
CA GLU A 32 1.51 -1.25 -12.21
C GLU A 32 0.14 -1.76 -12.67
N ALA A 33 -0.26 -2.94 -12.20
CA ALA A 33 -1.59 -3.50 -12.42
C ALA A 33 -2.20 -3.93 -11.08
N SER A 34 -3.46 -3.59 -10.87
CA SER A 34 -4.22 -3.96 -9.69
C SER A 34 -5.37 -4.90 -10.05
N TYR A 35 -5.58 -5.93 -9.24
CA TYR A 35 -6.71 -6.85 -9.35
C TYR A 35 -7.36 -7.01 -7.99
N LEU A 36 -8.64 -6.65 -7.90
CA LEU A 36 -9.39 -6.67 -6.64
C LEU A 36 -10.44 -7.78 -6.68
N ALA A 37 -10.65 -8.45 -5.56
CA ALA A 37 -11.69 -9.45 -5.40
C ALA A 37 -12.26 -9.43 -3.99
N PHE A 38 -13.55 -9.70 -3.86
CA PHE A 38 -14.19 -9.93 -2.56
C PHE A 38 -14.28 -11.43 -2.29
N THR A 39 -14.25 -11.82 -1.01
CA THR A 39 -14.43 -13.20 -0.60
C THR A 39 -15.16 -13.27 0.74
N ASP A 40 -16.00 -14.29 0.89
CA ASP A 40 -16.63 -14.68 2.17
C ASP A 40 -15.88 -15.84 2.87
N GLY A 41 -14.73 -16.24 2.32
CA GLY A 41 -13.94 -17.39 2.77
C GLY A 41 -14.24 -18.70 2.04
N ASN A 42 -15.36 -18.79 1.30
CA ASN A 42 -15.75 -19.98 0.52
C ASN A 42 -15.82 -19.67 -0.98
N THR A 43 -16.22 -18.46 -1.35
CA THR A 43 -16.39 -18.03 -2.74
C THR A 43 -15.61 -16.75 -2.99
N ILE A 44 -14.93 -16.66 -4.13
CA ILE A 44 -14.20 -15.46 -4.57
C ILE A 44 -14.99 -14.80 -5.69
N LEU A 45 -15.27 -13.51 -5.54
CA LEU A 45 -15.89 -12.65 -6.55
C LEU A 45 -14.86 -11.63 -7.05
N PRO A 46 -14.28 -11.84 -8.24
CA PRO A 46 -13.37 -10.86 -8.82
C PRO A 46 -14.13 -9.60 -9.27
N LEU A 47 -13.55 -8.44 -8.99
CA LEU A 47 -14.03 -7.17 -9.52
C LEU A 47 -13.54 -6.99 -10.96
N GLN A 48 -14.27 -6.21 -11.75
CA GLN A 48 -13.80 -5.82 -13.07
C GLN A 48 -12.47 -5.09 -12.94
N SER A 49 -11.56 -5.36 -13.89
CA SER A 49 -10.30 -4.65 -13.98
C SER A 49 -10.56 -3.14 -14.03
N SER A 50 -10.09 -2.43 -13.02
CA SER A 50 -10.15 -0.98 -12.96
C SER A 50 -8.72 -0.46 -12.83
N GLN A 51 -8.37 0.53 -13.64
CA GLN A 51 -7.10 1.23 -13.51
C GLN A 51 -7.30 2.34 -12.47
N ASP A 52 -6.61 2.23 -11.33
CA ASP A 52 -6.67 3.25 -10.29
C ASP A 52 -5.88 4.47 -10.79
N HIS A 53 -6.57 5.43 -11.39
CA HIS A 53 -6.00 6.74 -11.70
C HIS A 53 -5.91 7.53 -10.40
N LYS A 54 -4.98 7.17 -9.51
CA LYS A 54 -4.68 8.02 -8.34
C LYS A 54 -4.28 9.40 -8.88
N PRO A 55 -5.02 10.48 -8.57
CA PRO A 55 -4.55 11.81 -8.89
C PRO A 55 -3.24 12.02 -8.13
N VAL A 56 -2.17 12.30 -8.88
CA VAL A 56 -0.85 12.64 -8.33
C VAL A 56 -0.92 14.08 -7.82
N PHE A 57 -1.55 14.34 -6.67
CA PHE A 57 -1.39 15.62 -5.95
C PHE A 57 -1.59 15.42 -4.45
#